data_AF-A0A076GBC1-F1
#
_entry.id   AF-A0A076GBC1-F1
#
_cell.length_a   1.000
_cell.length_b   1.000
_cell.length_c   1.000
_cell.angle_alpha   90.00
_cell.angle_beta   90.00
_cell.angle_gamma   90.00
#
_symmetry.space_group_name_H-M   'P 1'
#
loop_
_entity.id
_entity.type
_entity.pdbx_description
1 polymer ?
#
loop_
_entity_poly.entity_id
_entity_poly.type
_entity_poly.pdbx_seq_one_letter_code
_entity_poly.pdbx_strand_id
1 'polypeptide(L)'
;YDVAFNLQDNSARFFNVAPTNAVEETTVTSSVSYQLGGSVKASVTPNGPSGEAGATGQVTWSDSVSYKQTSYKTNLIDQTNKNVKWNVFFNGYNNQNWGIYTRDSYHSLYGNQLFMYSRTYLYESDAKGNLIPMDQLPALTNSGFSPGMIAVVISEKNTDQSNLQVAYTKHADDYQLRPGST
;
A
#
# COMPACT_ATOMS: atom_id res chain seq x y z
N TYR A 1 3.29 -2.33 6.16
CA TYR A 1 2.23 -1.53 6.80
C TYR A 1 0.93 -2.29 6.75
N ASP A 2 0.08 -2.14 7.76
CA ASP A 2 -1.30 -2.61 7.71
C ASP A 2 -2.24 -1.42 7.89
N VAL A 3 -3.34 -1.41 7.15
CA VAL A 3 -4.45 -0.46 7.31
C VAL A 3 -5.71 -1.27 7.56
N ALA A 4 -6.37 -1.07 8.69
CA ALA A 4 -7.58 -1.81 9.06
C ALA A 4 -8.71 -0.87 9.44
N PHE A 5 -9.90 -1.17 8.95
CA PHE A 5 -11.16 -0.50 9.29
C PHE A 5 -12.10 -1.52 9.91
N ASN A 6 -12.58 -1.24 11.13
CA ASN A 6 -13.41 -2.17 11.90
C ASN A 6 -14.66 -1.46 12.43
N LEU A 7 -15.84 -1.88 11.97
CA LEU A 7 -17.12 -1.45 12.51
C LEU A 7 -17.36 -2.13 13.86
N GLN A 8 -17.59 -1.33 14.90
CA GLN A 8 -17.67 -1.81 16.29
C GLN A 8 -19.10 -2.23 16.70
N ASP A 9 -20.07 -2.03 15.81
CA ASP A 9 -21.49 -2.31 16.08
C ASP A 9 -22.21 -2.93 14.88
N ASN A 10 -23.48 -3.29 15.09
CA ASN A 10 -24.32 -3.95 14.09
C ASN A 10 -25.13 -3.01 13.19
N SER A 11 -25.01 -1.70 13.37
CA SER A 11 -25.88 -0.71 12.73
C SER A 11 -25.45 -0.32 11.30
N ALA A 12 -24.19 -0.55 10.96
CA ALA A 12 -23.64 -0.29 9.63
C ALA A 12 -22.88 -1.51 9.09
N ARG A 13 -22.61 -1.57 7.78
CA ARG A 13 -21.79 -2.62 7.17
C ARG A 13 -20.93 -2.06 6.05
N PHE A 14 -19.79 -2.70 5.81
CA PHE A 14 -19.01 -2.45 4.59
C PHE A 14 -19.75 -3.01 3.37
N PHE A 15 -19.90 -2.17 2.35
CA PHE A 15 -20.56 -2.52 1.08
C PHE A 15 -19.55 -2.76 -0.03
N ASN A 16 -18.56 -1.88 -0.15
CA ASN A 16 -17.53 -1.97 -1.18
C ASN A 16 -16.21 -1.38 -0.67
N VAL A 17 -15.11 -1.84 -1.23
CA VAL A 17 -13.76 -1.47 -0.78
C VAL A 17 -12.82 -1.38 -1.98
N ALA A 18 -11.80 -0.53 -1.87
CA ALA A 18 -10.77 -0.43 -2.87
C ALA A 18 -9.43 0.02 -2.25
N PRO A 19 -8.27 -0.40 -2.79
CA PRO A 19 -8.10 -1.33 -3.91
C PRO A 19 -8.42 -2.78 -3.52
N THR A 20 -8.81 -3.59 -4.52
CA THR A 20 -8.88 -5.06 -4.42
C THR A 20 -7.64 -5.68 -5.09
N ASN A 21 -7.39 -6.98 -4.88
CA ASN A 21 -6.16 -7.68 -5.30
C ASN A 21 -5.94 -7.78 -6.83
N ALA A 22 -6.68 -7.04 -7.66
CA ALA A 22 -6.66 -7.17 -9.12
C ALA A 22 -5.57 -6.34 -9.82
N VAL A 23 -4.73 -5.57 -9.10
CA VAL A 23 -3.88 -4.56 -9.73
C VAL A 23 -2.42 -4.69 -9.30
N GLU A 24 -1.61 -5.32 -10.16
CA GLU A 24 -0.14 -5.22 -10.12
C GLU A 24 0.33 -3.99 -10.90
N GLU A 25 -0.03 -2.79 -10.44
CA GLU A 25 0.38 -1.55 -11.11
C GLU A 25 1.23 -0.66 -10.20
N THR A 26 2.18 0.04 -10.83
CA THR A 26 3.05 0.99 -10.14
C THR A 26 2.30 2.20 -9.60
N THR A 27 1.09 2.48 -10.12
CA THR A 27 0.17 3.51 -9.65
C THR A 27 -1.21 2.87 -9.46
N VAL A 28 -1.73 2.88 -8.23
CA VAL A 28 -3.06 2.35 -7.93
C VAL A 28 -4.04 3.50 -7.79
N THR A 29 -4.94 3.66 -8.77
CA THR A 29 -6.06 4.60 -8.70
C THR A 29 -7.37 3.85 -8.46
N SER A 30 -7.90 3.95 -7.25
CA SER A 30 -9.20 3.37 -6.90
C SER A 30 -10.27 4.43 -6.97
N SER A 31 -11.36 4.19 -7.69
CA SER A 31 -12.51 5.10 -7.76
C SER A 31 -13.79 4.43 -7.28
N VAL A 32 -14.59 5.14 -6.49
CA VAL A 32 -15.95 4.70 -6.11
C VAL A 32 -16.95 5.72 -6.60
N SER A 33 -17.92 5.27 -7.40
CA SER A 33 -19.04 6.10 -7.86
C SER A 33 -20.37 5.66 -7.25
N TYR A 34 -21.15 6.64 -6.76
CA TYR A 34 -22.51 6.46 -6.25
C TYR A 34 -23.51 7.12 -7.19
N GLN A 35 -24.52 6.37 -7.64
CA GLN A 35 -25.66 6.90 -8.40
C GLN A 35 -26.92 6.98 -7.51
N LEU A 36 -27.66 8.08 -7.62
CA LEU A 36 -28.99 8.25 -7.01
C LEU A 36 -29.93 7.13 -7.50
N GLY A 37 -30.18 6.14 -6.63
CA GLY A 37 -30.84 4.88 -6.98
C GLY A 37 -30.22 3.66 -6.29
N GLY A 38 -29.06 3.82 -5.63
CA GLY A 38 -28.47 2.79 -4.77
C GLY A 38 -27.45 1.88 -5.46
N SER A 39 -27.14 2.10 -6.73
CA SER A 39 -26.02 1.44 -7.40
C SER A 39 -24.70 2.11 -7.03
N VAL A 40 -23.82 1.36 -6.39
CA VAL A 40 -22.41 1.72 -6.17
C VAL A 40 -21.56 0.87 -7.10
N LYS A 41 -20.71 1.51 -7.89
CA LYS A 41 -19.68 0.83 -8.69
C LYS A 41 -18.30 1.21 -8.12
N ALA A 42 -17.47 0.21 -7.84
CA ALA A 42 -16.05 0.43 -7.61
C ALA A 42 -15.28 0.03 -8.87
N SER A 43 -14.40 0.91 -9.35
CA SER A 43 -13.50 0.63 -10.46
C SER A 43 -12.06 0.92 -10.05
N VAL A 44 -11.12 0.15 -10.61
CA VAL A 44 -9.70 0.43 -10.51
C VAL A 44 -9.19 0.66 -11.92
N THR A 45 -8.63 1.83 -12.21
CA THR A 45 -8.11 2.20 -13.53
C THR A 45 -6.64 2.61 -13.48
N PRO A 46 -5.79 2.12 -14.40
CA PRO A 46 -4.38 2.51 -14.46
C PRO A 46 -4.13 3.96 -14.93
N ASN A 47 -5.13 4.62 -15.53
CA ASN A 47 -4.98 5.94 -16.19
C ASN A 47 -5.65 7.12 -15.44
N GLY A 48 -5.84 7.01 -14.12
CA GLY A 48 -6.51 8.06 -13.32
C GLY A 48 -8.02 7.84 -13.16
N PRO A 49 -8.75 8.78 -12.51
CA PRO A 49 -10.18 8.64 -12.26
C PRO A 49 -10.96 8.58 -13.57
N SER A 50 -11.68 7.48 -13.78
CA SER A 50 -12.60 7.34 -14.91
C SER A 50 -13.89 8.10 -14.62
N GLY A 51 -13.99 9.35 -15.09
CA GLY A 51 -15.25 10.07 -15.11
C GLY A 51 -16.22 9.41 -16.09
N GLU A 52 -17.16 8.60 -15.60
CA GLU A 52 -18.32 8.19 -16.40
C GLU A 52 -19.21 9.41 -16.60
N ALA A 53 -19.09 10.08 -17.76
CA ALA A 53 -20.02 11.10 -18.21
C ALA A 53 -21.37 10.45 -18.57
N GLY A 54 -22.16 10.15 -17.54
CA GLY A 54 -23.54 9.68 -17.67
C GLY A 54 -24.48 10.86 -17.86
N ALA A 55 -24.90 11.11 -19.10
CA ALA A 55 -25.94 12.06 -19.46
C ALA A 55 -27.33 11.58 -18.99
N THR A 56 -27.60 11.68 -17.69
CA THR A 56 -28.94 11.76 -17.10
C THR A 56 -28.80 12.58 -15.81
N GLY A 57 -29.79 13.39 -15.43
CA GLY A 57 -29.73 14.35 -14.31
C GLY A 57 -29.59 13.77 -12.89
N GLN A 58 -28.76 12.74 -12.70
CA GLN A 58 -28.47 12.10 -11.42
C GLN A 58 -27.12 12.61 -10.86
N VAL A 59 -27.15 13.14 -9.63
CA VAL A 59 -25.96 13.46 -8.86
C VAL A 59 -25.11 12.20 -8.70
N THR A 60 -23.93 12.21 -9.32
CA THR A 60 -22.93 11.14 -9.19
C THR A 60 -21.81 11.66 -8.31
N TRP A 61 -21.55 11.01 -7.17
CA TRP A 61 -20.38 11.29 -6.34
C TRP A 61 -19.28 10.30 -6.71
N SER A 62 -18.08 10.81 -7.00
CA SER A 62 -16.91 10.00 -7.32
C SER A 62 -15.76 10.43 -6.40
N ASP A 63 -15.16 9.49 -5.71
CA ASP A 63 -13.91 9.68 -4.97
C ASP A 63 -12.82 8.82 -5.58
N SER A 64 -11.59 9.31 -5.62
CA SER A 64 -10.46 8.58 -6.19
C SER A 64 -9.20 8.75 -5.36
N VAL A 65 -8.49 7.65 -5.09
CA VAL A 65 -7.15 7.73 -4.48
C VAL A 65 -6.10 7.08 -5.35
N SER A 66 -4.99 7.80 -5.59
CA SER A 66 -3.85 7.38 -6.40
C SER A 66 -2.56 7.39 -5.59
N TYR A 67 -1.80 6.28 -5.57
CA TYR A 67 -0.46 6.24 -4.96
C TYR A 67 0.50 5.34 -5.73
N LYS A 68 1.79 5.70 -5.72
CA LYS A 68 2.86 4.96 -6.40
C LYS A 68 3.49 3.91 -5.48
N GLN A 69 3.67 2.68 -5.96
CA GLN A 69 4.20 1.57 -5.17
C GLN A 69 5.17 0.67 -5.95
N THR A 70 6.19 1.25 -6.59
CA THR A 70 7.18 0.48 -7.39
C THR A 70 7.93 -0.62 -6.63
N SER A 71 8.04 -0.52 -5.29
CA SER A 71 8.72 -1.50 -4.44
C SER A 71 7.82 -2.18 -3.41
N TYR A 72 6.53 -1.84 -3.39
CA TYR A 72 5.57 -2.34 -2.41
C TYR A 72 4.34 -2.87 -3.14
N LYS A 73 3.68 -3.87 -2.57
CA LYS A 73 2.40 -4.37 -3.05
C LYS A 73 1.35 -4.19 -1.98
N THR A 74 0.12 -3.94 -2.40
CA THR A 74 -1.03 -3.79 -1.53
C THR A 74 -1.97 -4.96 -1.75
N ASN A 75 -2.19 -5.74 -0.70
CA ASN A 75 -3.14 -6.84 -0.69
C ASN A 75 -4.28 -6.50 0.27
N LEU A 76 -5.51 -6.65 -0.21
CA LEU A 76 -6.67 -6.82 0.65
C LEU A 76 -6.61 -8.23 1.25
N ILE A 77 -6.39 -8.30 2.57
CA ILE A 77 -6.17 -9.55 3.30
C ILE A 77 -7.34 -9.94 4.22
N ASP A 78 -8.25 -9.02 4.50
CA ASP A 78 -9.52 -9.30 5.16
C ASP A 78 -10.61 -8.41 4.58
N GLN A 79 -11.77 -9.01 4.27
CA GLN A 79 -12.96 -8.30 3.82
C GLN A 79 -14.20 -9.04 4.31
N THR A 80 -14.84 -8.47 5.32
CA THR A 80 -16.14 -8.87 5.83
C THR A 80 -17.08 -7.66 5.83
N ASN A 81 -18.33 -7.87 6.22
CA ASN A 81 -19.27 -6.78 6.45
C ASN A 81 -18.88 -5.88 7.65
N LYS A 82 -17.91 -6.28 8.48
CA LYS A 82 -17.48 -5.55 9.70
C LYS A 82 -16.02 -5.19 9.78
N ASN A 83 -15.17 -5.87 9.03
CA ASN A 83 -13.72 -5.67 9.05
C ASN A 83 -13.20 -5.62 7.63
N VAL A 84 -12.29 -4.69 7.38
CA VAL A 84 -11.55 -4.58 6.13
C VAL A 84 -10.10 -4.34 6.50
N LYS A 85 -9.19 -5.13 5.94
CA LYS A 85 -7.76 -4.98 6.21
C LYS A 85 -6.94 -5.08 4.94
N TRP A 86 -6.11 -4.09 4.71
CA TRP A 86 -5.06 -4.11 3.71
C TRP A 86 -3.70 -4.32 4.36
N ASN A 87 -2.88 -5.14 3.71
CA ASN A 87 -1.45 -5.29 3.99
C ASN A 87 -0.66 -4.70 2.82
N VAL A 88 0.17 -3.72 3.14
CA VAL A 88 1.09 -3.07 2.21
C VAL A 88 2.49 -3.51 2.55
N PHE A 89 3.02 -4.46 1.79
CA PHE A 89 4.28 -5.12 2.10
C PHE A 89 5.35 -4.78 1.07
N PHE A 90 6.60 -4.81 1.51
CA PHE A 90 7.74 -4.63 0.63
C PHE A 90 7.85 -5.84 -0.30
N ASN A 91 7.80 -5.61 -1.60
CA ASN A 91 7.83 -6.65 -2.63
C ASN A 91 9.21 -6.80 -3.27
N GLY A 92 9.98 -5.71 -3.35
CA GLY A 92 11.35 -5.75 -3.85
C GLY A 92 11.83 -4.40 -4.37
N TYR A 93 13.14 -4.24 -4.46
CA TYR A 93 13.77 -3.00 -4.89
C TYR A 93 14.93 -3.30 -5.83
N ASN A 94 15.02 -2.54 -6.92
CA ASN A 94 16.19 -2.58 -7.79
C ASN A 94 17.34 -1.80 -7.15
N ASN A 95 18.29 -2.50 -6.54
CA ASN A 95 19.48 -1.86 -5.97
C ASN A 95 20.49 -1.57 -7.08
N GLN A 96 20.63 -0.29 -7.45
CA GLN A 96 21.65 0.23 -8.38
C GLN A 96 21.76 -0.57 -9.71
N ASN A 97 20.65 -1.07 -10.24
CA ASN A 97 20.58 -1.88 -11.47
C ASN A 97 21.24 -3.27 -11.40
N TRP A 98 21.58 -3.75 -10.20
CA TRP A 98 22.14 -5.10 -10.01
C TRP A 98 21.07 -6.20 -9.94
N GLY A 99 19.80 -5.83 -9.84
CA GLY A 99 18.68 -6.76 -9.76
C GLY A 99 17.67 -6.36 -8.69
N ILE A 100 16.52 -7.05 -8.71
CA ILE A 100 15.48 -6.90 -7.69
C ILE A 100 15.86 -7.72 -6.46
N TYR A 101 16.09 -7.02 -5.36
CA TYR A 101 16.31 -7.62 -4.05
C TYR A 101 15.04 -7.56 -3.21
N THR A 102 14.81 -8.62 -2.44
CA THR A 102 13.69 -8.80 -1.51
C THR A 102 14.23 -9.00 -0.09
N ARG A 103 13.33 -9.11 0.89
CA ARG A 103 13.67 -9.46 2.29
C ARG A 103 14.43 -10.80 2.39
N ASP A 104 14.13 -11.71 1.47
CA ASP A 104 14.65 -13.08 1.46
C ASP A 104 15.82 -13.29 0.47
N SER A 105 16.29 -12.22 -0.18
CA SER A 105 17.42 -12.31 -1.10
C SER A 105 18.69 -12.72 -0.36
N TYR A 106 19.43 -13.68 -0.93
CA TYR A 106 20.62 -14.21 -0.30
C TYR A 106 21.69 -14.55 -1.34
N HIS A 107 22.93 -14.19 -1.01
CA HIS A 107 24.14 -14.58 -1.73
C HIS A 107 25.12 -15.23 -0.74
N SER A 108 25.74 -16.33 -1.13
CA SER A 108 26.61 -17.13 -0.24
C SER A 108 27.75 -16.34 0.41
N LEU A 109 28.34 -15.40 -0.34
CA LEU A 109 29.45 -14.57 0.15
C LEU A 109 29.02 -13.22 0.74
N TYR A 110 27.89 -12.67 0.31
CA TYR A 110 27.52 -11.27 0.58
C TYR A 110 26.22 -11.14 1.37
N GLY A 111 25.58 -12.26 1.72
CA GLY A 111 24.27 -12.28 2.37
C GLY A 111 23.20 -11.56 1.55
N ASN A 112 22.30 -10.86 2.24
CA ASN A 112 21.31 -10.01 1.60
C ASN A 112 21.92 -8.65 1.24
N GLN A 113 21.88 -8.29 -0.04
CA GLN A 113 22.46 -7.06 -0.59
C GLN A 113 21.43 -5.95 -0.80
N LEU A 114 20.22 -6.08 -0.24
CA LEU A 114 19.08 -5.20 -0.46
C LEU A 114 19.42 -3.71 -0.28
N PHE A 115 20.17 -3.36 0.77
CA PHE A 115 20.60 -1.98 1.06
C PHE A 115 22.12 -1.83 1.10
N MET A 116 22.87 -2.76 0.52
CA MET A 116 24.34 -2.68 0.39
C MET A 116 24.71 -1.78 -0.79
N TYR A 117 25.55 -0.77 -0.56
CA TYR A 117 26.02 0.14 -1.60
C TYR A 117 27.10 -0.51 -2.48
N SER A 118 28.10 -1.15 -1.86
CA SER A 118 29.21 -1.80 -2.56
C SER A 118 29.66 -3.08 -1.85
N ARG A 119 30.08 -4.08 -2.63
CA ARG A 119 30.72 -5.31 -2.13
C ARG A 119 32.17 -5.09 -1.69
N THR A 120 32.81 -4.05 -2.21
CA THR A 120 34.25 -3.75 -2.04
C THR A 120 34.44 -2.38 -1.41
N TYR A 121 33.63 -2.06 -0.41
CA TYR A 121 33.68 -0.75 0.24
C TYR A 121 35.01 -0.57 0.97
N LEU A 122 35.79 0.43 0.54
CA LEU A 122 37.19 0.59 0.94
C LEU A 122 37.39 1.02 2.40
N TYR A 123 36.32 1.46 3.08
CA TYR A 123 36.37 1.88 4.48
C TYR A 123 35.76 0.80 5.37
N GLU A 124 36.49 -0.31 5.55
CA GLU A 124 36.03 -1.49 6.31
C GLU A 124 35.69 -1.19 7.78
N SER A 125 36.17 -0.08 8.34
CA SER A 125 35.88 0.32 9.72
C SER A 125 34.49 0.94 9.93
N ASP A 126 33.80 1.36 8.86
CA ASP A 126 32.47 1.97 8.97
C ASP A 126 31.47 1.39 7.96
N ALA A 127 30.77 0.32 8.39
CA ALA A 127 29.71 -0.29 7.60
C ALA A 127 28.53 0.65 7.34
N LYS A 128 28.33 1.72 8.12
CA LYS A 128 27.23 2.67 7.89
C LYS A 128 27.40 3.40 6.56
N GLY A 129 28.63 3.74 6.20
CA GLY A 129 28.96 4.37 4.92
C GLY A 129 28.72 3.48 3.70
N ASN A 130 28.49 2.17 3.91
CA ASN A 130 28.21 1.20 2.86
C ASN A 130 26.71 0.86 2.72
N LEU A 131 25.83 1.63 3.35
CA LEU A 131 24.39 1.57 3.09
C LEU A 131 24.00 2.45 1.91
N ILE A 132 22.96 2.06 1.17
CA ILE A 132 22.38 2.90 0.12
C ILE A 132 21.94 4.25 0.72
N PRO A 133 22.34 5.38 0.12
CA PRO A 133 21.87 6.70 0.52
C PRO A 133 20.34 6.81 0.53
N MET A 134 19.77 7.56 1.47
CA MET A 134 18.32 7.67 1.66
C MET A 134 17.57 8.17 0.41
N ASP A 135 18.18 9.08 -0.36
CA ASP A 135 17.62 9.63 -1.61
C ASP A 135 17.56 8.61 -2.76
N GLN A 136 18.31 7.52 -2.66
CA GLN A 136 18.29 6.40 -3.62
C GLN A 136 17.36 5.26 -3.19
N LEU A 137 16.88 5.27 -1.94
CA LEU A 137 15.92 4.29 -1.45
C LEU A 137 14.53 4.51 -2.07
N PRO A 138 13.68 3.47 -2.15
CA PRO A 138 12.28 3.64 -2.52
C PRO A 138 11.59 4.67 -1.63
N ALA A 139 10.72 5.49 -2.23
CA ALA A 139 10.01 6.58 -1.54
C ALA A 139 9.30 6.14 -0.24
N LEU A 140 8.77 4.92 -0.19
CA LEU A 140 8.06 4.39 0.99
C LEU A 140 8.97 3.94 2.14
N THR A 141 10.26 3.74 1.85
CA THR A 141 11.29 3.40 2.84
C THR A 141 11.87 4.67 3.48
N ASN A 142 11.87 5.80 2.75
CA ASN A 142 12.45 7.07 3.18
C ASN A 142 11.42 8.10 3.69
N SER A 143 10.26 8.24 3.03
CA SER A 143 9.38 9.41 3.20
C SER A 143 8.04 9.10 3.90
N GLY A 144 7.82 7.86 4.32
CA GLY A 144 6.55 7.40 4.89
C GLY A 144 5.53 6.96 3.84
N PHE A 145 4.49 6.25 4.29
CA PHE A 145 3.44 5.69 3.43
C PHE A 145 2.13 6.44 3.62
N SER A 146 1.62 7.04 2.53
CA SER A 146 0.29 7.66 2.46
C SER A 146 -0.68 6.69 1.78
N PRO A 147 -1.43 5.86 2.54
CA PRO A 147 -2.35 4.89 1.94
C PRO A 147 -3.49 5.59 1.20
N GLY A 148 -3.80 5.06 0.01
CA GLY A 148 -5.04 5.36 -0.68
C GLY A 148 -6.00 4.20 -0.64
N MET A 149 -6.75 4.08 0.46
CA MET A 149 -7.75 3.03 0.65
C MET A 149 -9.13 3.67 0.82
N ILE A 150 -10.14 3.06 0.21
CA ILE A 150 -11.53 3.47 0.30
C ILE A 150 -12.33 2.31 0.86
N ALA A 151 -13.20 2.59 1.84
CA ALA A 151 -14.25 1.67 2.26
C ALA A 151 -15.59 2.39 2.31
N VAL A 152 -16.57 1.82 1.63
CA VAL A 152 -17.95 2.31 1.60
C VAL A 152 -18.71 1.65 2.73
N VAL A 153 -19.25 2.47 3.63
CA VAL A 153 -20.09 2.04 4.74
C VAL A 153 -21.55 2.38 4.42
N ILE A 154 -22.45 1.42 4.62
CA ILE A 154 -23.89 1.62 4.49
C ILE A 154 -24.60 1.26 5.80
N SER A 155 -25.66 1.99 6.14
CA SER A 155 -26.50 1.76 7.32
C SER A 155 -27.98 1.89 6.94
N GLU A 156 -28.85 1.38 7.82
CA GLU A 156 -30.29 1.62 7.68
C GLU A 156 -30.62 3.09 7.93
N LYS A 157 -31.66 3.60 7.28
CA LYS A 157 -32.02 5.03 7.30
C LYS A 157 -32.32 5.59 8.70
N ASN A 158 -32.76 4.73 9.62
CA ASN A 158 -33.08 5.05 11.01
C ASN A 158 -31.92 4.80 11.99
N THR A 159 -30.71 4.53 11.48
CA THR A 159 -29.52 4.42 12.30
C THR A 159 -28.94 5.80 12.54
N ASP A 160 -28.94 6.24 13.79
CA ASP A 160 -28.46 7.58 14.15
C ASP A 160 -26.93 7.64 14.31
N GLN A 161 -26.31 6.56 14.77
CA GLN A 161 -24.87 6.50 15.07
C GLN A 161 -24.27 5.13 14.79
N SER A 162 -23.01 5.11 14.37
CA SER A 162 -22.17 3.91 14.30
C SER A 162 -20.71 4.26 14.61
N ASN A 163 -19.98 3.30 15.17
CA ASN A 163 -18.57 3.45 15.54
C ASN A 163 -17.67 2.71 14.54
N LEU A 164 -16.80 3.48 13.87
CA LEU A 164 -15.75 2.97 13.00
C LEU A 164 -14.38 3.17 13.67
N GLN A 165 -13.66 2.07 13.88
CA GLN A 165 -12.27 2.11 14.28
C GLN A 165 -11.37 2.07 13.04
N VAL A 166 -10.36 2.93 13.02
CA VAL A 166 -9.29 2.92 12.02
C VAL A 166 -7.96 2.62 12.71
N ALA A 167 -7.25 1.61 12.24
CA ALA A 167 -5.93 1.22 12.74
C ALA A 167 -4.89 1.28 11.61
N TYR A 168 -3.74 1.87 11.93
CA TYR A 168 -2.58 1.96 11.04
C TYR A 168 -1.35 1.38 11.76
N THR A 169 -0.76 0.34 11.19
CA THR A 169 0.39 -0.36 11.78
C THR A 169 1.59 -0.29 10.86
N LYS A 170 2.74 0.13 11.39
CA LYS A 170 4.03 0.05 10.70
C LYS A 170 4.77 -1.20 11.15
N HIS A 171 5.25 -1.97 10.18
CA HIS A 171 6.15 -3.11 10.40
C HIS A 171 7.54 -2.66 9.95
N ALA A 172 8.57 -2.96 10.75
CA ALA A 172 9.95 -2.62 10.46
C ALA A 172 10.82 -3.88 10.53
N ASP A 173 11.75 -3.98 9.59
CA ASP A 173 12.76 -5.04 9.56
C ASP A 173 14.11 -4.48 10.02
N ASP A 174 14.93 -5.34 10.62
CA ASP A 174 16.33 -5.04 10.91
C ASP A 174 17.22 -5.53 9.77
N TYR A 175 17.92 -4.61 9.11
CA TYR A 175 18.91 -4.93 8.09
C TYR A 175 20.31 -4.64 8.64
N GLN A 176 21.11 -5.69 8.76
CA GLN A 176 22.47 -5.60 9.27
C GLN A 176 23.49 -5.81 8.16
N LEU A 177 24.41 -4.85 8.02
CA LEU A 177 25.60 -4.98 7.20
C LEU A 177 26.82 -5.05 8.12
N ARG A 178 27.66 -6.07 7.91
CA ARG A 178 28.90 -6.26 8.67
C ARG A 178 30.09 -6.17 7.72
N PRO A 179 31.19 -5.50 8.13
CA PRO A 179 32.44 -5.62 7.40
C PRO A 179 32.85 -7.09 7.32
N GLY A 180 33.40 -7.51 6.18
CA GLY A 180 34.04 -8.81 6.09
C GLY A 180 35.27 -8.83 6.99
N SER A 181 35.42 -9.87 7.81
CA SER A 181 36.72 -10.18 8.41
C SER A 181 37.55 -10.91 7.35
N THR A 182 38.60 -10.27 6.84
CA THR A 182 39.65 -10.95 6.07
C THR A 182 40.37 -11.99 6.90
#